data_AF-A0A9N9JCF9-F1
#
_entry.id   AF-A0A9N9JCF9-F1
#
_cell.length_a   1.000
_cell.length_b   1.000
_cell.length_c   1.000
_cell.angle_alpha   90.00
_cell.angle_beta   90.00
_cell.angle_gamma   90.00
#
_symmetry.space_group_name_H-M   'P 1'
#
loop_
_entity.id
_entity.type
_entity.pdbx_description
1 polymer ?
#
loop_
_entity_poly.entity_id
_entity_poly.type
_entity_poly.pdbx_seq_one_letter_code
_entity_poly.pdbx_strand_id
1 'polypeptide(L)'
;AVPLRMQAHLNECLNASSNAKLQKTILIQNPIPSNISEYSLTNTNTLLIEKNRSKKQIKLNNFVDNMKEEEQESFEFLLAQALYLAEIPFTFVDNPFVIQFFKYLQPSFKLPNRKKIANELLDKVYENVKIQADEQISKATTLYMVSDDWSNINRDS
;
A
#
# COMPACT_ATOMS: atom_id res chain seq x y z
N ALA A 1 22.12 -9.53 -23.83
CA ALA A 1 21.53 -10.25 -24.98
C ALA A 1 20.35 -11.07 -24.49
N VAL A 2 19.21 -11.04 -25.20
CA VAL A 2 18.05 -11.89 -24.86
C VAL A 2 18.34 -13.33 -25.30
N PRO A 3 18.14 -14.36 -24.45
CA PRO A 3 18.35 -15.75 -24.83
C PRO A 3 17.46 -16.17 -26.01
N LEU A 4 17.99 -16.97 -26.95
CA LEU A 4 17.29 -17.44 -28.16
C LEU A 4 15.91 -18.06 -27.87
N ARG A 5 15.79 -18.83 -26.78
CA ARG A 5 14.53 -19.42 -26.33
C ARG A 5 13.46 -18.38 -25.97
N MET A 6 13.88 -17.24 -25.43
CA MET A 6 12.96 -16.17 -25.04
C MET A 6 12.48 -15.37 -26.27
N GLN A 7 13.32 -15.21 -27.30
CA GLN A 7 12.92 -14.59 -28.57
C GLN A 7 11.87 -15.40 -29.35
N ALA A 8 12.02 -16.73 -29.41
CA ALA A 8 11.03 -17.60 -30.04
C ALA A 8 9.66 -17.47 -29.34
N HIS A 9 9.67 -17.51 -28.00
CA HIS A 9 8.45 -17.39 -27.20
C HIS A 9 7.77 -16.01 -27.34
N LEU A 10 8.54 -14.92 -27.44
CA LEU A 10 7.99 -13.57 -27.63
C LEU A 10 7.25 -13.40 -28.96
N ASN A 11 7.65 -14.13 -30.01
CA ASN A 11 6.99 -14.08 -31.31
C ASN A 11 5.67 -14.87 -31.32
N GLU A 12 5.61 -15.99 -30.59
CA GLU A 12 4.43 -16.85 -30.50
C GLU A 12 3.43 -16.40 -29.42
N CYS A 13 3.85 -15.59 -28.46
CA CYS A 13 2.98 -15.14 -27.38
C CYS A 13 1.96 -14.09 -27.86
N LEU A 14 0.68 -14.43 -27.69
CA LEU A 14 -0.48 -13.58 -28.03
C LEU A 14 -0.60 -12.36 -27.09
N ASN A 15 -0.12 -12.47 -25.85
CA ASN A 15 -0.21 -11.41 -24.83
C ASN A 15 1.05 -10.53 -24.74
N ALA A 16 2.03 -10.73 -25.62
CA ALA A 16 3.26 -9.93 -25.62
C ALA A 16 3.00 -8.52 -26.18
N SER A 17 3.48 -7.49 -25.46
CA SER A 17 3.31 -6.09 -25.88
C SER A 17 4.06 -5.80 -27.18
N SER A 18 3.49 -4.97 -28.06
CA SER A 18 4.06 -4.65 -29.38
C SER A 18 5.50 -4.11 -29.31
N ASN A 19 5.84 -3.45 -28.21
CA ASN A 19 7.15 -2.86 -27.97
C ASN A 19 8.22 -3.92 -27.69
N ALA A 20 7.85 -5.07 -27.13
CA ALA A 20 8.76 -6.20 -26.87
C ALA A 20 9.12 -6.96 -28.17
N LYS A 21 8.25 -6.93 -29.17
CA LYS A 21 8.48 -7.54 -30.50
C LYS A 21 9.37 -6.67 -31.42
N LEU A 22 9.53 -5.39 -31.09
CA LEU A 22 10.21 -4.38 -31.92
C LEU A 22 11.71 -4.23 -31.68
N GLN A 23 12.34 -4.94 -30.73
CA GLN A 23 13.79 -4.86 -30.47
C GLN A 23 14.67 -5.50 -31.59
N LYS A 24 14.22 -5.50 -32.85
CA LYS A 24 14.96 -6.17 -33.93
C LYS A 24 15.95 -5.30 -34.69
N THR A 25 15.90 -3.97 -34.62
CA THR A 25 16.74 -3.19 -35.55
C THR A 25 17.18 -1.88 -34.93
N ILE A 26 18.42 -1.84 -34.44
CA ILE A 26 19.39 -0.74 -34.59
C ILE A 26 20.70 -1.24 -33.95
N LEU A 27 21.72 -1.49 -34.78
CA LEU A 27 23.14 -1.14 -34.59
C LEU A 27 23.98 -1.63 -35.83
N ILE A 28 23.93 -0.81 -36.90
CA ILE A 28 24.99 -0.29 -37.82
C ILE A 28 25.89 -1.24 -38.69
N GLN A 29 25.77 -0.99 -40.03
CA GLN A 29 26.56 -1.20 -41.28
C GLN A 29 28.14 -1.16 -41.25
N ASN A 30 29.00 -1.64 -42.20
CA ASN A 30 29.03 -1.83 -43.70
C ASN A 30 30.37 -2.54 -44.19
N PRO A 31 30.70 -2.85 -45.51
CA PRO A 31 30.15 -2.39 -46.83
C PRO A 31 29.89 -3.43 -48.00
N ILE A 32 28.78 -3.23 -48.76
CA ILE A 32 28.48 -3.09 -50.24
C ILE A 32 29.43 -3.71 -51.33
N PRO A 33 29.03 -4.12 -52.60
CA PRO A 33 27.80 -3.87 -53.41
C PRO A 33 27.17 -5.02 -54.25
N SER A 34 25.89 -4.89 -54.66
CA SER A 34 25.49 -4.74 -56.09
C SER A 34 23.96 -4.60 -56.31
N ASN A 35 23.58 -3.44 -56.86
CA ASN A 35 22.62 -3.20 -57.96
C ASN A 35 21.07 -3.08 -57.79
N ILE A 36 20.61 -1.93 -58.33
CA ILE A 36 19.32 -1.57 -59.00
C ILE A 36 18.32 -0.68 -58.23
N SER A 37 18.52 0.63 -58.44
CA SER A 37 17.61 1.75 -58.81
C SER A 37 16.18 1.86 -58.25
N GLU A 38 16.01 2.88 -57.39
CA GLU A 38 15.23 4.11 -57.64
C GLU A 38 13.81 3.99 -58.23
N TYR A 39 12.78 4.24 -57.42
CA TYR A 39 11.73 5.24 -57.70
C TYR A 39 10.83 5.46 -56.47
N SER A 40 10.65 6.73 -56.09
CA SER A 40 9.49 7.17 -55.32
C SER A 40 8.26 7.19 -56.22
N LEU A 41 7.08 6.82 -55.70
CA LEU A 41 5.78 7.48 -55.92
C LEU A 41 4.67 6.72 -55.16
N THR A 42 4.09 7.44 -54.19
CA THR A 42 2.67 7.51 -53.82
C THR A 42 1.69 6.47 -54.39
N ASN A 43 0.87 5.84 -53.53
CA ASN A 43 -0.58 5.99 -53.70
C ASN A 43 -1.37 5.70 -52.41
N THR A 44 -2.41 6.48 -52.24
CA THR A 44 -3.26 6.62 -51.05
C THR A 44 -4.47 5.67 -51.07
N ASN A 45 -5.08 5.55 -49.88
CA ASN A 45 -6.45 5.13 -49.58
C ASN A 45 -6.65 3.60 -49.41
N THR A 46 -7.22 3.13 -48.30
CA THR A 46 -8.45 3.63 -47.69
C THR A 46 -8.44 3.49 -46.17
N LEU A 47 -8.80 4.61 -45.53
CA LEU A 47 -9.15 4.71 -44.14
C LEU A 47 -10.46 3.94 -43.89
N LEU A 48 -10.40 2.85 -43.13
CA LEU A 48 -11.49 2.57 -42.20
C LEU A 48 -11.20 3.41 -40.97
N ILE A 49 -11.79 4.60 -40.96
CA ILE A 49 -11.88 5.46 -39.77
C ILE A 49 -12.77 4.70 -38.78
N GLU A 50 -12.20 3.72 -38.08
CA GLU A 50 -12.68 3.46 -36.73
C GLU A 50 -12.45 4.75 -35.97
N LYS A 51 -13.56 5.39 -35.59
CA LYS A 51 -13.55 6.59 -34.75
C LYS A 51 -12.48 6.40 -33.69
N ASN A 52 -11.42 7.20 -33.78
CA ASN A 52 -10.48 7.39 -32.70
C ASN A 52 -11.27 7.94 -31.52
N ARG A 53 -11.96 7.07 -30.76
CA ARG A 53 -12.26 7.33 -29.37
C ARG A 53 -10.87 7.49 -28.79
N SER A 54 -10.46 8.74 -28.54
CA SER A 54 -9.34 8.98 -27.66
C SER A 54 -9.68 8.19 -26.41
N LYS A 55 -8.97 7.08 -26.20
CA LYS A 55 -9.18 6.28 -25.01
C LYS A 55 -8.72 7.21 -23.90
N LYS A 56 -9.69 7.85 -23.23
CA LYS A 56 -9.40 8.72 -22.09
C LYS A 56 -8.53 7.87 -21.16
N GLN A 57 -7.34 8.36 -20.87
CA GLN A 57 -6.45 7.70 -19.93
C GLN A 57 -7.24 7.49 -18.64
N ILE A 58 -7.38 6.23 -18.25
CA ILE A 58 -8.03 5.88 -16.99
C ILE A 58 -7.08 6.34 -15.90
N LYS A 59 -7.58 7.10 -14.92
CA LYS A 59 -6.78 7.49 -13.76
C LYS A 59 -6.40 6.21 -12.99
N LEU A 60 -5.11 6.06 -12.68
CA LEU A 60 -4.59 4.89 -11.95
C LEU A 60 -4.97 4.89 -10.45
N ASN A 61 -5.66 5.93 -9.97
CA ASN A 61 -5.99 6.13 -8.56
C ASN A 61 -6.69 4.93 -7.91
N ASN A 62 -7.49 4.17 -8.67
CA ASN A 62 -8.22 3.00 -8.17
C ASN A 62 -7.32 1.76 -7.99
N PHE A 63 -6.11 1.78 -8.54
CA PHE A 63 -5.15 0.66 -8.48
C PHE A 63 -4.02 0.93 -7.47
N VAL A 64 -3.94 2.15 -6.95
CA VAL A 64 -2.97 2.54 -5.92
C VAL A 64 -3.67 2.41 -4.58
N ASP A 65 -3.05 1.69 -3.64
CA ASP A 65 -3.52 1.64 -2.26
C ASP A 65 -3.55 3.06 -1.69
N ASN A 66 -4.69 3.49 -1.16
CA ASN A 66 -4.87 4.83 -0.64
C ASN A 66 -5.70 4.73 0.64
N MET A 67 -5.32 5.47 1.66
CA MET A 67 -6.01 5.50 2.94
C MET A 67 -6.46 6.92 3.26
N LYS A 68 -7.73 7.09 3.59
CA LYS A 68 -8.25 8.38 4.05
C LYS A 68 -7.80 8.65 5.48
N GLU A 69 -7.80 9.92 5.86
CA GLU A 69 -7.43 10.34 7.23
C GLU A 69 -8.35 9.72 8.29
N GLU A 70 -9.66 9.72 8.06
CA GLU A 70 -10.65 9.08 8.95
C GLU A 70 -10.40 7.57 9.12
N GLU A 71 -10.08 6.87 8.03
CA GLU A 71 -9.76 5.44 8.06
C GLU A 71 -8.45 5.19 8.82
N GLN A 72 -7.44 6.04 8.59
CA GLN A 72 -6.15 5.99 9.28
C GLN A 72 -6.32 6.15 10.78
N GLU A 73 -7.10 7.14 11.22
CA GLU A 73 -7.42 7.35 12.64
C GLU A 73 -8.16 6.16 13.25
N SER A 74 -9.10 5.56 12.52
CA SER A 74 -9.82 4.36 12.97
C SER A 74 -8.87 3.18 13.19
N PHE A 75 -7.93 2.96 12.27
CA PHE A 75 -6.95 1.87 12.37
C PHE A 75 -5.96 2.12 13.51
N GLU A 76 -5.49 3.35 13.69
CA GLU A 76 -4.63 3.73 14.81
C GLU A 76 -5.33 3.52 16.15
N PHE A 77 -6.60 3.89 16.26
CA PHE A 77 -7.41 3.70 17.46
C PHE A 77 -7.57 2.22 17.79
N LEU A 78 -7.92 1.38 16.80
CA LEU A 78 -8.03 -0.07 16.97
C LEU A 78 -6.71 -0.71 17.40
N LEU A 79 -5.59 -0.30 16.77
CA LEU A 79 -4.27 -0.78 17.13
C LEU A 79 -3.93 -0.40 18.58
N ALA A 80 -4.15 0.86 18.98
CA ALA A 80 -3.87 1.31 20.34
C ALA A 80 -4.70 0.54 21.38
N GLN A 81 -6.00 0.36 21.13
CA GLN A 81 -6.87 -0.42 22.02
C GLN A 81 -6.38 -1.86 22.17
N ALA A 82 -5.98 -2.51 21.06
CA ALA A 82 -5.43 -3.87 21.11
C ALA A 82 -4.14 -3.94 21.93
N LEU A 83 -3.23 -2.96 21.76
CA LEU A 83 -1.98 -2.91 22.51
C LEU A 83 -2.21 -2.73 24.02
N TYR A 84 -3.12 -1.85 24.42
CA TYR A 84 -3.42 -1.63 25.83
C TYR A 84 -4.10 -2.84 26.48
N LEU A 85 -5.09 -3.43 25.80
CA LEU A 85 -5.80 -4.60 26.32
C LEU A 85 -4.90 -5.84 26.43
N ALA A 86 -3.93 -5.98 25.53
CA ALA A 86 -2.97 -7.09 25.54
C ALA A 86 -1.67 -6.76 26.31
N GLU A 87 -1.62 -5.64 27.04
CA GLU A 87 -0.47 -5.20 27.83
C GLU A 87 0.84 -5.17 27.03
N ILE A 88 0.76 -4.84 25.74
CA ILE A 88 1.90 -4.84 24.84
C ILE A 88 2.73 -3.56 25.05
N PRO A 89 4.06 -3.67 25.24
CA PRO A 89 4.92 -2.50 25.38
C PRO A 89 4.85 -1.58 24.16
N PHE A 90 4.87 -0.26 24.38
CA PHE A 90 4.77 0.71 23.29
C PHE A 90 5.95 0.66 22.31
N THR A 91 7.06 0.02 22.69
CA THR A 91 8.20 -0.24 21.79
C THR A 91 7.85 -1.22 20.66
N PHE A 92 6.71 -1.92 20.74
CA PHE A 92 6.24 -2.83 19.72
C PHE A 92 6.14 -2.18 18.34
N VAL A 93 5.59 -0.96 18.25
CA VAL A 93 5.43 -0.27 16.96
C VAL A 93 6.74 0.29 16.39
N ASP A 94 7.78 0.42 17.22
CA ASP A 94 9.10 0.85 16.79
C ASP A 94 9.94 -0.35 16.24
N ASN A 95 9.45 -1.59 16.39
CA ASN A 95 10.17 -2.77 15.94
C ASN A 95 10.19 -2.85 14.39
N PRO A 96 11.37 -2.99 13.75
CA PRO A 96 11.49 -3.00 12.29
C PRO A 96 10.70 -4.11 11.60
N PHE A 97 10.58 -5.29 12.23
CA PHE A 97 9.78 -6.40 11.69
C PHE A 97 8.29 -6.12 11.76
N VAL A 98 7.84 -5.44 12.82
CA VAL A 98 6.44 -5.01 12.96
C VAL A 98 6.12 -3.95 11.90
N ILE A 99 7.01 -2.96 11.72
CA ILE A 99 6.86 -1.95 10.67
C ILE A 99 6.79 -2.62 9.29
N GLN A 100 7.65 -3.59 9.01
CA GLN A 100 7.66 -4.32 7.75
C GLN A 100 6.37 -5.15 7.57
N PHE A 101 5.90 -5.81 8.63
CA PHE A 101 4.64 -6.56 8.63
C PHE A 101 3.45 -5.67 8.22
N PHE A 102 3.29 -4.50 8.85
CA PHE A 102 2.20 -3.58 8.50
C PHE A 102 2.34 -3.02 7.08
N LYS A 103 3.55 -2.76 6.60
CA LYS A 103 3.79 -2.34 5.20
C LYS A 103 3.38 -3.40 4.18
N TYR A 104 3.52 -4.69 4.50
CA TYR A 104 3.05 -5.77 3.64
C TYR A 104 1.53 -5.94 3.71
N LEU A 105 0.94 -5.71 4.89
CA LEU A 105 -0.49 -5.86 5.10
C LEU A 105 -1.29 -4.73 4.42
N GLN A 106 -0.88 -3.48 4.64
CA GLN A 106 -1.54 -2.28 4.14
C GLN A 106 -0.48 -1.18 3.89
N PRO A 107 0.09 -1.11 2.67
CA PRO A 107 1.19 -0.18 2.36
C PRO A 107 0.91 1.30 2.65
N SER A 108 -0.34 1.73 2.51
CA SER A 108 -0.74 3.12 2.74
C SER A 108 -1.02 3.47 4.20
N PHE A 109 -1.07 2.48 5.09
CA PHE A 109 -1.23 2.72 6.52
C PHE A 109 0.06 3.25 7.14
N LYS A 110 -0.03 4.41 7.78
CA LYS A 110 1.10 5.00 8.50
C LYS A 110 1.11 4.51 9.93
N LEU A 111 1.96 3.54 10.26
CA LEU A 111 2.04 3.02 11.62
C LEU A 111 2.31 4.16 12.63
N PRO A 112 1.51 4.31 13.71
CA PRO A 112 1.75 5.33 14.71
C PRO A 112 3.06 5.04 15.44
N ASN A 113 3.81 6.09 15.77
CA ASN A 113 5.02 5.94 16.56
C ASN A 113 4.67 5.78 18.04
N ARG A 114 5.65 5.30 18.83
CA ARG A 114 5.50 5.14 20.28
C ARG A 114 5.03 6.39 21.02
N LYS A 115 5.43 7.59 20.61
CA LYS A 115 4.99 8.84 21.27
C LYS A 115 3.51 9.11 21.03
N LYS A 116 3.00 8.84 19.82
CA LYS A 116 1.59 9.01 19.50
C LYS A 116 0.72 8.03 20.28
N ILE A 117 1.20 6.80 20.45
CA ILE A 117 0.57 5.80 21.32
C ILE A 117 0.55 6.30 22.77
N ALA A 118 1.71 6.61 23.33
CA ALA A 118 1.84 6.98 24.74
C ALA A 118 1.17 8.31 25.15
N ASN A 119 0.67 9.10 24.21
CA ASN A 119 0.02 10.38 24.48
C ASN A 119 -1.38 10.40 23.83
N GLU A 120 -1.49 10.96 22.63
CA GLU A 120 -2.77 11.22 21.95
C GLU A 120 -3.72 10.00 21.90
N LEU A 121 -3.22 8.82 21.54
CA LEU A 121 -4.05 7.62 21.44
C LEU A 121 -4.40 7.05 22.82
N LEU A 122 -3.54 7.23 23.82
CA LEU A 122 -3.84 6.83 25.21
C LEU A 122 -5.01 7.64 25.74
N ASP A 123 -5.00 8.96 25.58
CA ASP A 123 -6.09 9.84 26.02
C ASP A 123 -7.40 9.48 25.30
N LYS A 124 -7.35 9.29 23.97
CA LYS A 124 -8.52 8.91 23.17
C LYS A 124 -9.13 7.58 23.63
N VAL A 125 -8.31 6.56 23.86
CA VAL A 125 -8.80 5.24 24.32
C VAL A 125 -9.30 5.32 25.76
N TYR A 126 -8.61 6.06 26.63
CA TYR A 126 -9.04 6.27 28.01
C TYR A 126 -10.43 6.91 28.07
N GLU A 127 -10.67 8.00 27.35
CA GLU A 127 -11.98 8.65 27.34
C GLU A 127 -13.07 7.70 26.81
N ASN A 128 -12.76 6.91 25.78
CA ASN A 128 -13.70 5.91 25.28
C ASN A 128 -14.04 4.83 26.32
N VAL A 129 -13.04 4.29 27.03
CA VAL A 129 -13.24 3.30 28.09
C VAL A 129 -13.97 3.91 29.28
N LYS A 130 -13.65 5.15 29.64
CA LYS A 130 -14.30 5.90 30.72
C LYS A 130 -15.79 6.12 30.42
N ILE A 131 -16.15 6.54 29.20
CA ILE A 131 -17.55 6.68 28.80
C ILE A 131 -18.29 5.34 28.96
N GLN A 132 -17.69 4.24 28.51
CA GLN A 132 -18.27 2.91 28.67
C GLN A 132 -18.44 2.53 30.15
N ALA A 133 -17.44 2.81 30.98
CA ALA A 133 -17.51 2.55 32.42
C ALA A 133 -18.61 3.41 33.08
N ASP A 134 -18.67 4.71 32.77
CA ASP A 134 -19.68 5.65 33.28
C ASP A 134 -21.09 5.17 32.88
N GLU A 135 -21.28 4.69 31.65
CA GLU A 135 -22.53 4.08 31.21
C GLU A 135 -22.89 2.83 32.02
N GLN A 136 -21.94 1.92 32.24
CA GLN A 136 -22.18 0.69 33.01
C GLN A 136 -22.53 1.02 34.48
N ILE A 137 -21.82 1.97 35.08
CA ILE A 137 -22.08 2.46 36.44
C ILE A 137 -23.48 3.07 36.52
N SER A 138 -23.87 3.90 35.55
CA SER A 138 -25.20 4.54 35.53
C SER A 138 -26.36 3.54 35.46
N LYS A 139 -26.13 2.38 34.83
CA LYS A 139 -27.12 1.30 34.67
C LYS A 139 -27.13 0.33 35.86
N ALA A 140 -26.11 0.35 36.72
CA ALA A 140 -25.99 -0.58 37.83
C ALA A 140 -26.96 -0.24 38.97
N THR A 141 -27.71 -1.23 39.45
CA THR A 141 -28.61 -1.08 40.62
C THR A 141 -27.84 -1.02 41.94
N THR A 142 -26.66 -1.63 41.99
CA THR A 142 -25.85 -1.73 43.20
C THR A 142 -24.38 -1.64 42.82
N LEU A 143 -23.62 -0.90 43.60
CA LEU A 143 -22.18 -0.72 43.43
C LEU A 143 -21.47 -1.19 44.69
N TYR A 144 -20.42 -1.98 44.51
CA TYR A 144 -19.51 -2.38 45.58
C TYR A 144 -18.14 -1.79 45.31
N MET A 145 -17.56 -1.15 46.32
CA MET A 145 -16.19 -0.66 46.26
C MET A 145 -15.31 -1.62 47.05
N VAL A 146 -14.22 -2.07 46.43
CA VAL A 146 -13.21 -2.92 47.06
C VAL A 146 -11.89 -2.15 46.99
N SER A 147 -11.26 -1.93 48.14
CA SER A 147 -9.93 -1.34 48.25
C SER A 147 -8.90 -2.44 48.46
N ASP A 148 -7.80 -2.41 47.70
CA ASP A 148 -6.61 -3.20 48.00
C ASP A 148 -5.59 -2.34 48.79
N ASP A 149 -5.00 -2.94 49.81
CA ASP A 149 -3.91 -2.32 50.57
C ASP A 149 -2.67 -3.19 50.42
N TRP A 150 -1.85 -2.87 49.43
CA TRP A 150 -0.52 -3.46 49.24
C TRP A 150 0.57 -2.47 49.63
N SER A 151 1.68 -2.98 50.18
CA SER A 151 2.84 -2.18 50.53
C SER A 151 4.02 -2.50 49.61
N ASN A 152 4.62 -1.48 49.00
CA ASN A 152 5.81 -1.63 48.16
C ASN A 152 7.05 -1.87 49.03
N ILE A 153 7.53 -3.12 49.08
CA ILE A 153 8.72 -3.50 49.84
C ILE A 153 10.01 -2.88 49.30
N ASN A 154 10.03 -2.48 48.03
CA ASN A 154 11.21 -1.90 47.38
C ASN A 154 11.38 -0.41 47.68
N ARG A 155 10.36 0.25 48.27
CA ARG A 155 10.32 1.71 48.53
C ARG A 155 10.58 2.60 47.30
N ASP A 156 10.46 2.04 46.10
CA ASP A 156 10.54 2.82 44.86
C ASP A 156 9.32 3.74 44.77
N SER A 157 9.59 5.04 44.56
CA SER A 157 8.59 6.12 44.47
C SER A 157 7.97 6.21 43.08
#